data_AF-A0A7K3PQK8-F1
#
_entry.id   AF-A0A7K3PQK8-F1
#
_cell.length_a   1.000
_cell.length_b   1.000
_cell.length_c   1.000
_cell.angle_alpha   90.00
_cell.angle_beta   90.00
_cell.angle_gamma   90.00
#
_symmetry.space_group_name_H-M   'P 1'
#
loop_
_entity.id
_entity.type
_entity.pdbx_description
1 polymer ?
#
loop_
_entity_poly.entity_id
_entity_poly.type
_entity_poly.pdbx_seq_one_letter_code
_entity_poly.pdbx_strand_id
1 'polypeptide(L)'
;MSTTPLTASLIDLAARGQLPLHQHMDHATITWISDHRPDLPPTPTPALRPQSKELLAHGGMPTRWWADPRLYTSLHGVRHAMRTAALAAVLAEANGLDDADTTTAILAAAVHDCQRRHDQDDRGHGARGAVWLAANADTVWGHFGLTAMPRRIVQAATAVRLHDIPYEEFEAANKADHARAERITDLVKAADALDRYRLPKLKWWPDSRYVREPAFDQLGELAFDLVLVSEQAYLAGASGPAAVRYALAEKGLV
;
A
#
# COMPACT_ATOMS: atom_id res chain seq x y z
N MET A 1 28.26 13.30 22.81
CA MET A 1 28.00 14.24 21.70
C MET A 1 27.74 13.41 20.45
N SER A 2 26.50 13.44 19.95
CA SER A 2 26.07 12.64 18.79
C SER A 2 26.52 13.34 17.51
N THR A 3 27.53 12.81 16.83
CA THR A 3 28.01 13.28 15.53
C THR A 3 27.18 12.66 14.41
N THR A 4 25.88 12.89 14.40
CA THR A 4 25.04 12.53 13.26
C THR A 4 25.31 13.58 12.17
N PRO A 5 25.93 13.23 11.03
CA PRO A 5 26.18 14.20 9.97
C PRO A 5 24.84 14.73 9.45
N LEU A 6 24.83 15.99 9.05
CA LEU A 6 23.73 16.58 8.29
C LEU A 6 23.40 15.68 7.08
N THR A 7 22.20 15.09 7.16
CA THR A 7 21.38 14.50 6.10
C THR A 7 22.01 13.38 5.26
N ALA A 8 22.35 12.25 5.87
CA ALA A 8 22.48 11.00 5.11
C ALA A 8 21.13 10.65 4.44
N SER A 9 21.16 10.25 3.16
CA SER A 9 19.95 9.83 2.45
C SER A 9 19.38 8.53 3.04
N LEU A 10 18.11 8.23 2.77
CA LEU A 10 17.47 7.00 3.20
C LEU A 10 18.18 5.76 2.63
N ILE A 11 18.66 5.82 1.38
CA ILE A 11 19.50 4.77 0.78
C ILE A 11 20.85 4.60 1.49
N ASP A 12 21.52 5.70 1.89
CA ASP A 12 22.77 5.62 2.68
C ASP A 12 22.52 4.99 4.06
N LEU A 13 21.44 5.40 4.72
CA LEU A 13 21.04 4.86 6.03
C LEU A 13 20.68 3.37 5.93
N ALA A 14 20.02 2.97 4.84
CA ALA A 14 19.71 1.58 4.55
C ALA A 14 20.98 0.74 4.39
N ALA A 15 21.97 1.24 3.63
CA ALA A 15 23.26 0.58 3.39
C ALA A 15 24.06 0.36 4.68
N ARG A 16 23.98 1.31 5.63
CA ARG A 16 24.66 1.23 6.94
C ARG A 16 23.88 0.46 8.01
N GLY A 17 22.64 0.06 7.72
CA GLY A 17 21.76 -0.56 8.73
C GLY A 17 21.32 0.41 9.83
N GLN A 18 21.23 1.70 9.52
CA GLN A 18 20.94 2.80 10.45
C GLN A 18 19.61 3.49 10.13
N LEU A 19 18.62 2.73 9.63
CA LEU A 19 17.32 3.30 9.28
C LEU A 19 16.63 3.88 10.52
N PRO A 20 16.07 5.10 10.44
CA PRO A 20 15.27 5.66 11.53
C PRO A 20 13.95 4.91 11.70
N LEU A 21 13.25 5.17 12.82
CA LEU A 21 11.90 4.67 13.02
C LEU A 21 10.92 5.24 11.98
N HIS A 22 11.04 6.54 11.67
CA HIS A 22 10.23 7.21 10.65
C HIS A 22 11.11 7.53 9.45
N GLN A 23 10.79 6.93 8.31
CA GLN A 23 11.58 6.94 7.08
C GLN A 23 10.87 7.79 6.04
N HIS A 24 11.58 8.77 5.48
CA HIS A 24 11.02 9.65 4.46
C HIS A 24 11.80 9.48 3.16
N MET A 25 11.06 9.51 2.06
CA MET A 25 11.65 9.51 0.74
C MET A 25 12.45 10.80 0.51
N ASP A 26 13.59 10.68 -0.16
CA ASP A 26 14.47 11.79 -0.53
C ASP A 26 14.95 11.65 -1.99
N HIS A 27 15.51 12.72 -2.53
CA HIS A 27 15.94 12.80 -3.93
C HIS A 27 17.01 11.77 -4.30
N ALA A 28 17.97 11.49 -3.41
CA ALA A 28 19.02 10.51 -3.68
C ALA A 28 18.44 9.10 -3.73
N THR A 29 17.52 8.78 -2.83
CA THR A 29 16.82 7.49 -2.82
C THR A 29 15.94 7.29 -4.05
N ILE A 30 15.21 8.31 -4.50
CA ILE A 30 14.42 8.24 -5.74
C ILE A 30 15.28 8.11 -6.99
N THR A 31 16.39 8.82 -7.04
CA THR A 31 17.37 8.66 -8.14
C THR A 31 17.89 7.23 -8.16
N TRP A 32 18.28 6.69 -7.00
CA TRP A 32 18.71 5.31 -6.87
C TRP A 32 17.63 4.31 -7.32
N ILE A 33 16.36 4.49 -6.93
CA ILE A 33 15.25 3.63 -7.40
C ILE A 33 15.15 3.67 -8.92
N SER A 34 15.19 4.87 -9.52
CA SER A 34 15.14 5.05 -10.98
C SER A 34 16.28 4.33 -11.70
N ASP A 35 17.51 4.48 -11.20
CA ASP A 35 18.71 3.88 -11.78
C ASP A 35 18.73 2.35 -11.69
N HIS A 36 17.91 1.78 -10.79
CA HIS A 36 17.83 0.34 -10.56
C HIS A 36 16.54 -0.27 -11.11
N ARG A 37 15.79 0.43 -11.98
CA ARG A 37 14.58 -0.11 -12.62
C ARG A 37 14.85 -1.52 -13.17
N PRO A 38 14.10 -2.55 -12.72
CA PRO A 38 14.25 -3.89 -13.27
C PRO A 38 13.82 -3.93 -14.74
N ASP A 39 14.21 -4.99 -15.45
CA ASP A 39 13.61 -5.31 -16.74
C ASP A 39 12.18 -5.81 -16.50
N LEU A 40 11.20 -4.92 -16.66
CA LEU A 40 9.79 -5.18 -16.37
C LEU A 40 9.03 -5.32 -17.69
N PRO A 41 8.24 -6.40 -17.86
CA PRO A 41 7.40 -6.52 -19.05
C PRO A 41 6.36 -5.40 -19.07
N PRO A 42 5.94 -4.93 -20.26
CA PRO A 42 4.90 -3.91 -20.36
C PRO A 42 3.62 -4.35 -19.66
N THR A 43 3.09 -3.51 -18.78
CA THR A 43 1.81 -3.76 -18.12
C THR A 43 0.67 -3.46 -19.09
N PRO A 44 -0.29 -4.40 -19.32
CA PRO A 44 -1.50 -4.10 -20.07
C PRO A 44 -2.24 -2.91 -19.46
N THR A 45 -2.75 -2.00 -20.30
CA THR A 45 -3.48 -0.82 -19.80
C THR A 45 -4.69 -1.25 -18.96
N PRO A 46 -4.72 -0.92 -17.65
CA PRO A 46 -5.83 -1.33 -16.80
C PRO A 46 -7.14 -0.66 -17.19
N ALA A 47 -8.21 -1.44 -17.26
CA ALA A 47 -9.57 -0.94 -17.46
C ALA A 47 -10.32 -0.94 -16.12
N LEU A 48 -10.20 0.14 -15.34
CA LEU A 48 -10.95 0.28 -14.09
C LEU A 48 -12.42 0.66 -14.36
N ARG A 49 -13.34 -0.01 -13.66
CA ARG A 49 -14.76 0.37 -13.65
C ARG A 49 -14.97 1.76 -13.06
N PRO A 50 -16.06 2.48 -13.42
CA PRO A 50 -16.35 3.81 -12.90
C PRO A 50 -16.32 3.90 -11.37
N GLN A 51 -16.88 2.92 -10.68
CA GLN A 51 -16.88 2.89 -9.22
C GLN A 51 -15.46 2.81 -8.63
N SER A 52 -14.60 1.95 -9.17
CA SER A 52 -13.19 1.86 -8.76
C SER A 52 -12.49 3.20 -8.97
N LYS A 53 -12.71 3.87 -10.11
CA LYS A 53 -12.13 5.21 -10.37
C LYS A 53 -12.62 6.26 -9.39
N GLU A 54 -13.92 6.27 -9.08
CA GLU A 54 -14.51 7.19 -8.10
C GLU A 54 -13.88 7.00 -6.72
N LEU A 55 -13.74 5.75 -6.26
CA LEU A 55 -13.09 5.42 -4.99
C LEU A 55 -11.63 5.89 -4.94
N LEU A 56 -10.88 5.75 -6.05
CA LEU A 56 -9.49 6.19 -6.13
C LEU A 56 -9.33 7.70 -6.28
N ALA A 57 -10.36 8.40 -6.79
CA ALA A 57 -10.40 9.85 -6.88
C ALA A 57 -10.64 10.52 -5.52
N HIS A 58 -11.13 9.77 -4.51
CA HIS A 58 -11.22 10.27 -3.15
C HIS A 58 -9.84 10.73 -2.64
N GLY A 59 -9.85 11.78 -1.82
CA GLY A 59 -8.64 12.30 -1.21
C GLY A 59 -7.92 11.26 -0.35
N GLY A 60 -6.66 11.52 -0.01
CA GLY A 60 -5.92 10.65 0.88
C GLY A 60 -6.53 10.59 2.28
N MET A 61 -6.27 9.49 2.96
CA MET A 61 -6.80 9.16 4.28
C MET A 61 -6.49 10.27 5.30
N PRO A 62 -7.40 10.64 6.22
CA PRO A 62 -7.16 11.69 7.21
C PRO A 62 -5.95 11.40 8.11
N THR A 63 -5.14 12.41 8.42
CA THR A 63 -3.98 12.29 9.34
C THR A 63 -4.37 11.72 10.71
N ARG A 64 -5.58 12.00 11.20
CA ARG A 64 -6.10 11.48 12.48
C ARG A 64 -6.33 9.96 12.51
N TRP A 65 -6.31 9.29 11.36
CA TRP A 65 -6.40 7.83 11.31
C TRP A 65 -5.06 7.15 11.60
N TRP A 66 -3.95 7.89 11.54
CA TRP A 66 -2.63 7.34 11.75
C TRP A 66 -2.32 7.24 13.25
N ALA A 67 -1.87 6.07 13.70
CA ALA A 67 -1.54 5.88 15.13
C ALA A 67 -0.36 6.76 15.58
N ASP A 68 0.53 7.15 14.66
CA ASP A 68 1.51 8.22 14.83
C ASP A 68 1.40 9.21 13.66
N PRO A 69 1.07 10.50 13.90
CA PRO A 69 0.94 11.50 12.83
C PRO A 69 2.20 11.67 11.96
N ARG A 70 3.39 11.33 12.47
CA ARG A 70 4.65 11.40 11.71
C ARG A 70 4.72 10.38 10.58
N LEU A 71 3.93 9.29 10.66
CA LEU A 71 3.82 8.31 9.59
C LEU A 71 3.06 8.83 8.37
N TYR A 72 2.25 9.89 8.53
CA TYR A 72 1.41 10.39 7.44
C TYR A 72 2.18 10.67 6.14
N THR A 73 3.40 11.19 6.25
CA THR A 73 4.29 11.51 5.12
C THR A 73 5.48 10.55 4.97
N SER A 74 5.52 9.46 5.75
CA SER A 74 6.60 8.48 5.72
C SER A 74 6.43 7.45 4.59
N LEU A 75 7.35 6.49 4.49
CA LEU A 75 7.32 5.42 3.49
C LEU A 75 6.06 4.54 3.57
N HIS A 76 5.47 4.35 4.74
CA HIS A 76 4.20 3.63 4.91
C HIS A 76 3.00 4.59 5.06
N GLY A 77 3.21 5.87 4.72
CA GLY A 77 2.23 6.93 4.87
C GLY A 77 1.16 6.97 3.78
N VAL A 78 0.50 8.13 3.65
CA VAL A 78 -0.66 8.33 2.77
C VAL A 78 -0.38 8.00 1.30
N ARG A 79 0.86 8.20 0.84
CA ARG A 79 1.22 7.91 -0.56
C ARG A 79 1.22 6.41 -0.84
N HIS A 80 1.85 5.63 0.03
CA HIS A 80 1.83 4.17 -0.03
C HIS A 80 0.40 3.64 0.04
N ALA A 81 -0.37 4.10 1.03
CA ALA A 81 -1.77 3.70 1.20
C ALA A 81 -2.62 3.91 -0.06
N MET A 82 -2.47 5.06 -0.73
CA MET A 82 -3.20 5.37 -1.97
C MET A 82 -2.72 4.52 -3.16
N ARG A 83 -1.41 4.30 -3.33
CA ARG A 83 -0.89 3.43 -4.40
C ARG A 83 -1.32 1.99 -4.21
N THR A 84 -1.25 1.47 -2.98
CA THR A 84 -1.71 0.12 -2.65
C THR A 84 -3.22 -0.04 -2.86
N ALA A 85 -4.03 0.99 -2.56
CA ALA A 85 -5.45 0.98 -2.92
C ALA A 85 -5.69 0.90 -4.44
N ALA A 86 -4.93 1.65 -5.24
CA ALA A 86 -5.02 1.60 -6.69
C ALA A 86 -4.56 0.25 -7.27
N LEU A 87 -3.46 -0.31 -6.76
CA LEU A 87 -2.97 -1.63 -7.16
C LEU A 87 -3.96 -2.73 -6.79
N ALA A 88 -4.62 -2.64 -5.64
CA ALA A 88 -5.69 -3.55 -5.26
C ALA A 88 -6.90 -3.44 -6.22
N ALA A 89 -7.26 -2.24 -6.68
CA ALA A 89 -8.30 -2.07 -7.69
C ALA A 89 -7.91 -2.75 -9.01
N VAL A 90 -6.70 -2.52 -9.51
CA VAL A 90 -6.22 -3.10 -10.78
C VAL A 90 -6.17 -4.63 -10.71
N LEU A 91 -5.65 -5.19 -9.61
CA LEU A 91 -5.66 -6.64 -9.37
C LEU A 91 -7.08 -7.20 -9.33
N ALA A 92 -8.03 -6.48 -8.72
CA ALA A 92 -9.42 -6.94 -8.63
C ALA A 92 -10.10 -7.01 -10.00
N GLU A 93 -9.86 -6.00 -10.85
CA GLU A 93 -10.36 -6.00 -12.22
C GLU A 93 -9.70 -7.09 -13.07
N ALA A 94 -8.38 -7.28 -12.94
CA ALA A 94 -7.66 -8.34 -13.65
C ALA A 94 -8.19 -9.75 -13.33
N ASN A 95 -8.71 -9.92 -12.11
CA ASN A 95 -9.30 -11.17 -11.63
C ASN A 95 -10.83 -11.26 -11.78
N GLY A 96 -11.47 -10.23 -12.34
CA GLY A 96 -12.93 -10.20 -12.54
C GLY A 96 -13.73 -10.24 -11.22
N LEU A 97 -13.22 -9.62 -10.15
CA LEU A 97 -13.96 -9.48 -8.90
C LEU A 97 -15.18 -8.56 -9.08
N ASP A 98 -16.26 -8.84 -8.35
CA ASP A 98 -17.43 -7.97 -8.34
C ASP A 98 -17.14 -6.62 -7.65
N ASP A 99 -18.07 -5.66 -7.80
CA ASP A 99 -17.92 -4.31 -7.24
C ASP A 99 -17.72 -4.33 -5.72
N ALA A 100 -18.38 -5.24 -5.02
CA ALA A 100 -18.39 -5.27 -3.57
C ALA A 100 -17.09 -5.87 -3.01
N ASP A 101 -16.56 -6.92 -3.62
CA ASP A 101 -15.25 -7.48 -3.31
C ASP A 101 -14.13 -6.48 -3.67
N THR A 102 -14.22 -5.85 -4.85
CA THR A 102 -13.25 -4.82 -5.29
C THR A 102 -13.21 -3.64 -4.33
N THR A 103 -14.37 -3.10 -3.96
CA THR A 103 -14.50 -2.03 -2.96
C THR A 103 -13.88 -2.46 -1.63
N THR A 104 -14.15 -3.69 -1.17
CA THR A 104 -13.60 -4.20 0.09
C THR A 104 -12.07 -4.29 0.05
N ALA A 105 -11.48 -4.73 -1.07
CA ALA A 105 -10.04 -4.79 -1.26
C ALA A 105 -9.40 -3.40 -1.29
N ILE A 106 -9.99 -2.43 -2.02
CA ILE A 106 -9.52 -1.04 -2.08
C ILE A 106 -9.49 -0.42 -0.67
N LEU A 107 -10.59 -0.54 0.09
CA LEU A 107 -10.68 0.03 1.44
C LEU A 107 -9.69 -0.63 2.40
N ALA A 108 -9.57 -1.96 2.37
CA ALA A 108 -8.60 -2.69 3.20
C ALA A 108 -7.17 -2.26 2.88
N ALA A 109 -6.81 -2.19 1.59
CA ALA A 109 -5.52 -1.72 1.11
C ALA A 109 -5.23 -0.26 1.52
N ALA A 110 -6.22 0.62 1.47
CA ALA A 110 -6.05 2.04 1.83
C ALA A 110 -5.77 2.28 3.32
N VAL A 111 -6.12 1.35 4.21
CA VAL A 111 -6.00 1.53 5.67
C VAL A 111 -5.09 0.51 6.35
N HIS A 112 -4.54 -0.46 5.62
CA HIS A 112 -3.84 -1.60 6.22
C HIS A 112 -2.69 -1.19 7.17
N ASP A 113 -2.00 -0.11 6.82
CA ASP A 113 -0.83 0.41 7.52
C ASP A 113 -1.09 1.63 8.42
N CYS A 114 -2.33 2.12 8.50
CA CYS A 114 -2.61 3.34 9.29
C CYS A 114 -2.35 3.16 10.80
N GLN A 115 -2.32 1.91 11.29
CA GLN A 115 -2.04 1.59 12.70
C GLN A 115 -0.59 1.15 12.97
N ARG A 116 0.32 1.44 12.04
CA ARG A 116 1.75 1.40 12.33
C ARG A 116 2.15 2.44 13.38
N ARG A 117 3.22 2.17 14.11
CA ARG A 117 3.89 3.07 15.06
C ARG A 117 5.23 3.56 14.51
N HIS A 118 5.81 2.84 13.55
CA HIS A 118 7.04 3.19 12.84
C HIS A 118 7.17 2.42 11.50
N ASP A 119 8.08 2.84 10.62
CA ASP A 119 8.35 2.27 9.29
C ASP A 119 9.29 1.06 9.30
N GLN A 120 9.84 0.69 10.46
CA GLN A 120 10.61 -0.55 10.57
C GLN A 120 9.69 -1.78 10.64
N ASP A 121 10.06 -2.81 11.38
CA ASP A 121 9.41 -4.12 11.41
C ASP A 121 8.05 -4.16 12.10
N ASP A 122 7.70 -3.13 12.88
CA ASP A 122 6.47 -2.94 13.69
C ASP A 122 5.49 -4.12 13.68
N ARG A 123 5.88 -5.22 14.35
CA ARG A 123 5.14 -6.47 14.28
C ARG A 123 3.74 -6.31 14.88
N GLY A 124 2.74 -6.90 14.22
CA GLY A 124 1.34 -6.88 14.67
C GLY A 124 0.62 -5.57 14.37
N HIS A 125 1.14 -4.74 13.47
CA HIS A 125 0.40 -3.58 12.97
C HIS A 125 -0.87 -4.01 12.23
N GLY A 126 -0.87 -5.15 11.53
CA GLY A 126 -2.07 -5.70 10.91
C GLY A 126 -3.16 -5.99 11.94
N ALA A 127 -2.82 -6.62 13.06
CA ALA A 127 -3.78 -6.90 14.14
C ALA A 127 -4.39 -5.62 14.75
N ARG A 128 -3.57 -4.59 14.98
CA ARG A 128 -4.06 -3.28 15.45
C ARG A 128 -4.93 -2.60 14.39
N GLY A 129 -4.50 -2.65 13.13
CA GLY A 129 -5.23 -2.14 11.96
C GLY A 129 -6.62 -2.73 11.85
N ALA A 130 -6.73 -4.04 12.02
CA ALA A 130 -8.01 -4.75 11.94
C ALA A 130 -8.98 -4.35 13.06
N VAL A 131 -8.50 -4.26 14.31
CA VAL A 131 -9.31 -3.82 15.45
C VAL A 131 -9.78 -2.38 15.24
N TRP A 132 -8.88 -1.50 14.82
CA TRP A 132 -9.20 -0.10 14.54
C TRP A 132 -10.23 0.02 13.41
N LEU A 133 -10.05 -0.72 12.30
CA LEU A 133 -10.96 -0.70 11.16
C LEU A 133 -12.36 -1.17 11.57
N ALA A 134 -12.48 -2.25 12.33
CA ALA A 134 -13.76 -2.74 12.81
C ALA A 134 -14.47 -1.73 13.71
N ALA A 135 -13.73 -1.05 14.60
CA ALA A 135 -14.27 -0.03 15.50
C ALA A 135 -14.64 1.29 14.80
N ASN A 136 -14.07 1.57 13.62
CA ASN A 136 -14.25 2.81 12.87
C ASN A 136 -14.93 2.59 11.51
N ALA A 137 -15.56 1.44 11.29
CA ALA A 137 -16.05 1.02 9.98
C ALA A 137 -16.97 2.06 9.31
N ASP A 138 -17.94 2.60 10.04
CA ASP A 138 -18.85 3.63 9.49
C ASP A 138 -18.11 4.90 9.06
N THR A 139 -17.07 5.29 9.82
CA THR A 139 -16.23 6.45 9.48
C THR A 139 -15.38 6.17 8.25
N VAL A 140 -14.83 4.96 8.13
CA VAL A 140 -14.00 4.57 6.98
C VAL A 140 -14.84 4.45 5.72
N TRP A 141 -15.95 3.70 5.75
CA TRP A 141 -16.84 3.57 4.60
C TRP A 141 -17.47 4.90 4.20
N GLY A 142 -17.92 5.69 5.18
CA GLY A 142 -18.51 7.01 4.93
C GLY A 142 -17.53 8.00 4.29
N HIS A 143 -16.22 7.88 4.56
CA HIS A 143 -15.19 8.70 3.89
C HIS A 143 -15.15 8.47 2.37
N PHE A 144 -15.48 7.25 1.93
CA PHE A 144 -15.59 6.85 0.53
C PHE A 144 -17.02 6.94 -0.01
N GLY A 145 -17.96 7.57 0.70
CA GLY A 145 -19.36 7.68 0.27
C GLY A 145 -20.15 6.37 0.33
N LEU A 146 -19.68 5.39 1.10
CA LEU A 146 -20.27 4.05 1.18
C LEU A 146 -20.94 3.80 2.54
N THR A 147 -21.85 2.83 2.58
CA THR A 147 -22.40 2.29 3.83
C THR A 147 -21.63 1.05 4.26
N ALA A 148 -21.23 0.99 5.53
CA ALA A 148 -20.52 -0.16 6.07
C ALA A 148 -21.47 -1.36 6.19
N MET A 149 -21.02 -2.53 5.74
CA MET A 149 -21.79 -3.78 5.78
C MET A 149 -21.05 -4.80 6.64
N PRO A 150 -21.68 -5.42 7.66
CA PRO A 150 -21.00 -6.29 8.62
C PRO A 150 -20.09 -7.36 7.99
N ARG A 151 -20.57 -8.04 6.95
CA ARG A 151 -19.78 -9.03 6.22
C ARG A 151 -18.52 -8.43 5.59
N ARG A 152 -18.62 -7.23 5.00
CA ARG A 152 -17.51 -6.54 4.34
C ARG A 152 -16.50 -6.00 5.34
N ILE A 153 -16.97 -5.53 6.51
CA ILE A 153 -16.12 -5.13 7.63
C ILE A 153 -15.25 -6.32 8.07
N VAL A 154 -15.86 -7.49 8.29
CA VAL A 154 -15.13 -8.70 8.71
C VAL A 154 -14.11 -9.14 7.66
N GLN A 155 -14.46 -9.10 6.37
CA GLN A 155 -13.53 -9.45 5.29
C GLN A 155 -12.35 -8.48 5.20
N ALA A 156 -12.61 -7.16 5.23
CA ALA A 156 -11.57 -6.15 5.19
C ALA A 156 -10.66 -6.21 6.43
N ALA A 157 -11.23 -6.33 7.63
CA ALA A 157 -10.47 -6.48 8.87
C ALA A 157 -9.63 -7.77 8.88
N THR A 158 -10.14 -8.86 8.28
CA THR A 158 -9.35 -10.10 8.11
C THR A 158 -8.17 -9.88 7.17
N ALA A 159 -8.39 -9.25 6.02
CA ALA A 159 -7.32 -8.94 5.07
C ALA A 159 -6.25 -8.02 5.71
N VAL A 160 -6.67 -6.96 6.40
CA VAL A 160 -5.76 -6.07 7.15
C VAL A 160 -5.03 -6.82 8.26
N ARG A 161 -5.66 -7.75 8.97
CA ARG A 161 -4.97 -8.51 10.02
C ARG A 161 -3.90 -9.46 9.47
N LEU A 162 -4.16 -10.08 8.33
CA LEU A 162 -3.32 -11.13 7.77
C LEU A 162 -2.26 -10.62 6.79
N HIS A 163 -2.33 -9.34 6.39
CA HIS A 163 -1.41 -8.82 5.38
C HIS A 163 0.05 -8.83 5.85
N ASP A 164 0.31 -8.63 7.15
CA ASP A 164 1.65 -8.57 7.73
C ASP A 164 2.21 -9.92 8.22
N ILE A 165 1.41 -10.99 8.10
CA ILE A 165 1.81 -12.36 8.48
C ILE A 165 2.20 -13.13 7.21
N PRO A 166 3.40 -13.74 7.13
CA PRO A 166 3.75 -14.64 6.02
C PRO A 166 2.77 -15.81 5.90
N TYR A 167 2.51 -16.27 4.67
CA TYR A 167 1.53 -17.33 4.41
C TYR A 167 1.88 -18.65 5.12
N GLU A 168 3.17 -18.95 5.19
CA GLU A 168 3.75 -20.12 5.86
C GLU A 168 3.60 -20.06 7.39
N GLU A 169 3.42 -18.87 7.95
CA GLU A 169 3.18 -18.63 9.38
C GLU A 169 1.68 -18.59 9.72
N PHE A 170 0.79 -18.92 8.77
CA PHE A 170 -0.63 -19.02 9.06
C PHE A 170 -0.93 -20.24 9.96
N GLU A 171 -1.23 -19.94 11.21
CA GLU A 171 -1.83 -20.88 12.15
C GLU A 171 -3.24 -21.34 11.71
N ALA A 172 -3.76 -22.40 12.32
CA ALA A 172 -5.05 -23.00 11.94
C ALA A 172 -6.21 -21.98 11.89
N ALA A 173 -6.28 -21.06 12.85
CA ALA A 173 -7.28 -19.99 12.85
C ALA A 173 -7.07 -19.00 11.68
N ASN A 174 -5.82 -18.62 11.41
CA ASN A 174 -5.48 -17.75 10.28
C ASN A 174 -5.84 -18.40 8.95
N LYS A 175 -5.61 -19.70 8.79
CA LYS A 175 -6.00 -20.46 7.58
C LYS A 175 -7.52 -20.46 7.38
N ALA A 176 -8.29 -20.67 8.45
CA ALA A 176 -9.75 -20.65 8.38
C ALA A 176 -10.30 -19.24 8.06
N ASP A 177 -9.71 -18.20 8.64
CA ASP A 177 -10.06 -16.82 8.36
C ASP A 177 -9.68 -16.42 6.93
N HIS A 178 -8.47 -16.76 6.51
CA HIS A 178 -7.99 -16.57 5.14
C HIS A 178 -8.92 -17.24 4.14
N ALA A 179 -9.30 -18.51 4.33
CA ALA A 179 -10.22 -19.20 3.42
C ALA A 179 -11.58 -18.49 3.26
N ARG A 180 -12.04 -17.71 4.26
CA ARG A 180 -13.28 -16.93 4.20
C ARG A 180 -13.12 -15.56 3.53
N ALA A 181 -11.90 -15.04 3.46
CA ALA A 181 -11.56 -13.73 2.93
C ALA A 181 -10.40 -13.79 1.92
N GLU A 182 -10.21 -14.93 1.26
CA GLU A 182 -8.99 -15.30 0.54
C GLU A 182 -8.68 -14.29 -0.54
N ARG A 183 -9.64 -14.05 -1.43
CA ARG A 183 -9.50 -13.08 -2.53
C ARG A 183 -9.07 -11.71 -2.00
N ILE A 184 -9.79 -11.15 -1.04
CA ILE A 184 -9.47 -9.83 -0.49
C ILE A 184 -8.09 -9.81 0.15
N THR A 185 -7.74 -10.85 0.91
CA THR A 185 -6.47 -10.94 1.62
C THR A 185 -5.29 -11.04 0.65
N ASP A 186 -5.40 -11.88 -0.37
CA ASP A 186 -4.35 -12.10 -1.36
C ASP A 186 -4.14 -10.86 -2.23
N LEU A 187 -5.22 -10.16 -2.60
CA LEU A 187 -5.12 -8.87 -3.29
C LEU A 187 -4.42 -7.80 -2.45
N VAL A 188 -4.77 -7.66 -1.16
CA VAL A 188 -4.13 -6.67 -0.28
C VAL A 188 -2.64 -6.98 -0.10
N LYS A 189 -2.28 -8.26 0.09
CA LYS A 189 -0.88 -8.69 0.20
C LYS A 189 -0.10 -8.45 -1.09
N ALA A 190 -0.69 -8.75 -2.24
CA ALA A 190 -0.09 -8.50 -3.55
C ALA A 190 0.09 -7.00 -3.82
N ALA A 191 -0.90 -6.18 -3.49
CA ALA A 191 -0.86 -4.74 -3.68
C ALA A 191 0.17 -4.05 -2.76
N ASP A 192 0.31 -4.47 -1.48
CA ASP A 192 1.41 -4.00 -0.62
C ASP A 192 2.76 -4.44 -1.20
N ALA A 193 2.89 -5.70 -1.59
CA ALA A 193 4.11 -6.25 -2.15
C ALA A 193 4.55 -5.50 -3.42
N LEU A 194 3.64 -5.17 -4.34
CA LEU A 194 3.92 -4.40 -5.55
C LEU A 194 4.45 -2.99 -5.25
N ASP A 195 3.95 -2.33 -4.20
CA ASP A 195 4.39 -0.98 -3.83
C ASP A 195 5.81 -0.95 -3.20
N ARG A 196 6.45 -2.11 -3.01
CA ARG A 196 7.77 -2.22 -2.35
C ARG A 196 8.95 -1.68 -3.18
N TYR A 197 8.75 -1.32 -4.44
CA TYR A 197 9.77 -0.57 -5.20
C TYR A 197 10.19 0.73 -4.51
N ARG A 198 9.35 1.28 -3.61
CA ARG A 198 9.68 2.44 -2.76
C ARG A 198 10.81 2.18 -1.74
N LEU A 199 11.14 0.92 -1.48
CA LEU A 199 12.04 0.55 -0.38
C LEU A 199 13.53 0.66 -0.82
N PRO A 200 14.42 1.11 0.07
CA PRO A 200 15.81 1.44 -0.28
C PRO A 200 16.75 0.22 -0.31
N LYS A 201 16.25 -0.97 -0.69
CA LYS A 201 17.07 -2.20 -0.88
C LYS A 201 16.42 -3.11 -1.91
N LEU A 202 17.20 -3.58 -2.88
CA LEU A 202 16.70 -4.48 -3.93
C LEU A 202 16.11 -5.77 -3.38
N LYS A 203 16.69 -6.35 -2.33
CA LYS A 203 16.14 -7.56 -1.69
C LYS A 203 14.78 -7.37 -1.00
N TRP A 204 14.31 -6.12 -0.89
CA TRP A 204 13.01 -5.77 -0.34
C TRP A 204 11.97 -5.47 -1.43
N TRP A 205 12.38 -5.41 -2.69
CA TRP A 205 11.49 -5.18 -3.82
C TRP A 205 10.55 -6.37 -4.07
N PRO A 206 9.50 -6.18 -4.87
CA PRO A 206 8.49 -7.21 -5.13
C PRO A 206 9.11 -8.54 -5.57
N ASP A 207 8.58 -9.64 -5.03
CA ASP A 207 9.07 -11.00 -5.29
C ASP A 207 7.88 -11.98 -5.28
N SER A 208 7.59 -12.54 -6.46
CA SER A 208 6.40 -13.40 -6.67
C SER A 208 6.45 -14.70 -5.90
N ARG A 209 7.61 -15.12 -5.38
CA ARG A 209 7.73 -16.32 -4.52
C ARG A 209 6.92 -16.21 -3.23
N TYR A 210 6.61 -15.00 -2.79
CA TYR A 210 5.86 -14.73 -1.56
C TYR A 210 4.41 -14.27 -1.82
N VAL A 211 3.96 -14.29 -3.08
CA VAL A 211 2.65 -13.76 -3.49
C VAL A 211 1.85 -14.86 -4.19
N ARG A 212 0.56 -14.97 -3.86
CA ARG A 212 -0.35 -15.97 -4.44
C ARG A 212 -1.18 -15.45 -5.61
N GLU A 213 -1.19 -14.14 -5.79
CA GLU A 213 -2.02 -13.42 -6.76
C GLU A 213 -1.50 -13.62 -8.21
N PRO A 214 -2.26 -14.31 -9.09
CA PRO A 214 -1.79 -14.64 -10.44
C PRO A 214 -1.46 -13.44 -11.32
N ALA A 215 -2.11 -12.29 -11.12
CA ALA A 215 -1.86 -11.09 -11.91
C ALA A 215 -0.62 -10.29 -11.45
N PHE A 216 0.05 -10.70 -10.36
CA PHE A 216 1.11 -9.94 -9.72
C PHE A 216 2.25 -9.54 -10.67
N ASP A 217 2.84 -10.51 -11.39
CA ASP A 217 3.99 -10.26 -12.26
C ASP A 217 3.66 -9.37 -13.47
N GLN A 218 2.38 -9.23 -13.82
CA GLN A 218 1.93 -8.39 -14.94
C GLN A 218 1.89 -6.90 -14.60
N LEU A 219 1.91 -6.55 -13.30
CA LEU A 219 1.73 -5.19 -12.81
C LEU A 219 3.02 -4.52 -12.34
N GLY A 220 4.18 -5.17 -12.50
CA GLY A 220 5.46 -4.64 -12.04
C GLY A 220 5.79 -3.26 -12.61
N GLU A 221 5.61 -3.06 -13.93
CA GLU A 221 5.87 -1.78 -14.59
C GLU A 221 4.96 -0.67 -14.04
N LEU A 222 3.65 -0.94 -13.96
CA LEU A 222 2.69 0.00 -13.39
C LEU A 222 3.05 0.38 -11.95
N ALA A 223 3.34 -0.60 -11.09
CA ALA A 223 3.68 -0.36 -9.69
C ALA A 223 4.96 0.47 -9.54
N PHE A 224 5.99 0.16 -10.32
CA PHE A 224 7.24 0.92 -10.34
C PHE A 224 7.01 2.37 -10.75
N ASP A 225 6.28 2.59 -11.85
CA ASP A 225 6.00 3.94 -12.35
C ASP A 225 5.15 4.76 -11.36
N LEU A 226 4.16 4.14 -10.69
CA LEU A 226 3.37 4.81 -9.67
C LEU A 226 4.24 5.29 -8.51
N VAL A 227 5.18 4.48 -8.03
CA VAL A 227 6.16 4.89 -7.02
C VAL A 227 7.00 6.05 -7.53
N LEU A 228 7.64 5.90 -8.69
CA LEU A 228 8.59 6.88 -9.21
C LEU A 228 7.92 8.24 -9.42
N VAL A 229 6.82 8.27 -10.17
CA VAL A 229 6.11 9.52 -10.51
C VAL A 229 5.55 10.20 -9.26
N SER A 230 4.90 9.45 -8.38
CA SER A 230 4.26 10.07 -7.20
C SER A 230 5.26 10.58 -6.18
N GLU A 231 6.38 9.89 -5.97
CA GLU A 231 7.41 10.37 -5.06
C GLU A 231 8.18 11.55 -5.64
N GLN A 232 8.46 11.57 -6.95
CA GLN A 232 9.03 12.73 -7.64
C GLN A 232 8.12 13.97 -7.53
N ALA A 233 6.82 13.80 -7.80
CA ALA A 233 5.86 14.90 -7.66
C ALA A 233 5.77 15.42 -6.22
N TYR A 234 5.84 14.54 -5.23
CA TYR A 234 5.89 14.94 -3.82
C TYR A 234 7.16 15.74 -3.49
N LEU A 235 8.32 15.27 -3.93
CA LEU A 235 9.61 15.95 -3.75
C LEU A 235 9.68 17.30 -4.50
N ALA A 236 8.92 17.45 -5.58
CA ALA A 236 8.74 18.71 -6.30
C ALA A 236 7.74 19.68 -5.63
N GLY A 237 7.16 19.31 -4.48
CA GLY A 237 6.32 20.19 -3.66
C GLY A 237 4.83 19.90 -3.68
N ALA A 238 4.36 18.86 -4.38
CA ALA A 238 2.98 18.44 -4.28
C ALA A 238 2.67 17.85 -2.89
N SER A 239 1.43 17.98 -2.41
CA SER A 239 1.00 17.22 -1.22
C SER A 239 0.97 15.73 -1.53
N GLY A 240 1.12 14.87 -0.51
CA GLY A 240 1.11 13.41 -0.70
C GLY A 240 -0.08 12.92 -1.55
N PRO A 241 -1.34 13.28 -1.22
CA PRO A 241 -2.48 12.89 -2.03
C PRO A 241 -2.49 13.47 -3.44
N ALA A 242 -2.05 14.72 -3.64
CA ALA A 242 -1.99 15.31 -4.98
C ALA A 242 -0.94 14.62 -5.86
N ALA A 243 0.19 14.24 -5.28
CA ALA A 243 1.27 13.55 -5.97
C ALA A 243 0.87 12.16 -6.46
N VAL A 244 0.14 11.39 -5.64
CA VAL A 244 -0.39 10.09 -6.08
C VAL A 244 -1.49 10.26 -7.13
N ARG A 245 -2.43 11.19 -6.95
CA ARG A 245 -3.47 11.44 -7.98
C ARG A 245 -2.88 11.83 -9.32
N TYR A 246 -1.81 12.61 -9.33
CA TYR A 246 -1.07 12.93 -10.55
C TYR A 246 -0.58 11.64 -11.25
N ALA A 247 0.10 10.76 -10.52
CA ALA A 247 0.57 9.49 -11.06
C ALA A 247 -0.57 8.57 -11.54
N LEU A 248 -1.67 8.51 -10.80
CA LEU A 248 -2.86 7.73 -11.21
C LEU A 248 -3.48 8.28 -12.51
N ALA A 249 -3.56 9.60 -12.65
CA ALA A 249 -4.10 10.24 -13.85
C ALA A 249 -3.20 10.00 -15.08
N GLU A 250 -1.88 10.07 -14.93
CA GLU A 250 -0.93 9.73 -16.01
C GLU A 250 -1.09 8.27 -16.48
N LYS A 251 -1.57 7.38 -15.61
CA LYS A 251 -1.85 5.97 -15.91
C LYS A 251 -3.33 5.69 -16.25
N GLY A 252 -4.18 6.71 -16.34
CA GLY A 252 -5.60 6.58 -16.69
C GLY A 252 -6.47 5.89 -15.63
N LEU A 253 -6.00 5.85 -14.38
CA LEU A 253 -6.66 5.16 -13.27
C LEU A 253 -7.69 6.02 -12.52
N VAL A 254 -7.66 7.34 -12.73
CA VAL A 254 -8.64 8.32 -12.22
C VAL A 254 -9.02 9.32 -13.30
#